data_AF-A0A804JA02-F1
#
_entry.id   AF-A0A804JA02-F1
#
_cell.length_a   1.000
_cell.length_b   1.000
_cell.length_c   1.000
_cell.angle_alpha   90.00
_cell.angle_beta   90.00
_cell.angle_gamma   90.00
#
_symmetry.space_group_name_H-M   'P 1'
#
loop_
_entity.id
_entity.type
_entity.pdbx_description
1 polymer ?
#
loop_
_entity_poly.entity_id
_entity_poly.type
_entity_poly.pdbx_seq_one_letter_code
_entity_poly.pdbx_strand_id
1 'polypeptide(L)'
;MYTTRPLSVFKNSAGAAAIQPPPPAGPNSGYLLLQDEGAEPNPSCCWGLCEDTRVRELPFPQNRILTITYTEGTHTWQLPALFIPVLDKSLSSNHYYVIVAKGKKKGKAYTCSLEEDMTTCCFCRSVNDVKPREFDHRDIYQQVEIVCKRGRFTAQSVAPDGFAPWPLRSKYWELYASKPTDFDLTDAWGLDKALRARTPALELPISGAGGAGLVVGRWYAPCVFVKEGDSLRRQMERSAFYDITLEQRWEQVFACENLYGDRRTVEVKATVGAEGAVLGGVEATRDGAGGQDGVVWYKPLDLEGERVGLSSPVWERMRWEQGRGGWVGGEVKVERSEEYGGVSPWKKFGCYVLVERFVVRRMDGSSALIVDFKHTGTIQTKWE
;
A
#
# COMPACT_ATOMS: atom_id res chain seq x y z
N MET A 1 -4.85 -0.91 0.91
CA MET A 1 -4.01 -0.02 0.06
C MET A 1 -4.55 1.39 0.10
N TYR A 2 -3.70 2.39 -0.09
CA TYR A 2 -4.08 3.78 0.01
C TYR A 2 -3.94 4.54 -1.30
N THR A 3 -4.91 5.41 -1.59
CA THR A 3 -4.79 6.44 -2.63
C THR A 3 -4.39 7.77 -2.00
N THR A 4 -3.67 8.62 -2.70
CA THR A 4 -3.25 9.93 -2.17
C THR A 4 -4.18 11.04 -2.62
N ARG A 5 -4.33 12.08 -1.79
CA ARG A 5 -5.02 13.33 -2.14
C ARG A 5 -4.31 14.53 -1.51
N PRO A 6 -4.33 15.70 -2.16
CA PRO A 6 -3.94 16.96 -1.53
C PRO A 6 -4.70 17.21 -0.23
N LEU A 7 -4.00 17.62 0.83
CA LEU A 7 -4.63 17.99 2.11
C LEU A 7 -5.49 19.25 1.96
N SER A 8 -5.08 20.19 1.11
CA SER A 8 -5.84 21.43 0.84
C SER A 8 -7.27 21.17 0.38
N VAL A 9 -7.50 20.12 -0.43
CA VAL A 9 -8.84 19.74 -0.92
C VAL A 9 -9.79 19.42 0.25
N PHE A 10 -9.27 18.86 1.34
CA PHE A 10 -10.05 18.50 2.53
C PHE A 10 -10.20 19.66 3.52
N LYS A 11 -9.25 20.61 3.53
CA LYS A 11 -9.34 21.81 4.38
C LYS A 11 -10.21 22.90 3.77
N ASN A 12 -10.14 23.10 2.46
CA ASN A 12 -10.94 24.09 1.75
C ASN A 12 -12.42 23.70 1.67
N SER A 13 -12.71 22.41 1.80
CA SER A 13 -14.07 21.91 1.96
C SER A 13 -14.61 22.09 3.39
N ALA A 14 -13.80 22.45 4.40
CA ALA A 14 -14.22 22.56 5.81
C ALA A 14 -15.11 23.79 6.13
N GLY A 15 -15.94 24.26 5.19
CA GLY A 15 -17.20 24.91 5.55
C GLY A 15 -18.18 23.89 6.13
N ALA A 16 -19.09 24.32 7.00
CA ALA A 16 -20.02 23.48 7.78
C ALA A 16 -20.97 22.55 6.97
N ALA A 17 -20.80 22.45 5.65
CA ALA A 17 -21.65 21.69 4.74
C ALA A 17 -20.89 20.76 3.76
N ALA A 18 -19.55 20.66 3.76
CA ALA A 18 -18.91 19.74 2.83
C ALA A 18 -18.86 18.31 3.37
N ILE A 19 -19.50 17.44 2.62
CA ILE A 19 -19.42 15.99 2.77
C ILE A 19 -17.99 15.59 2.39
N GLN A 20 -17.19 15.14 3.36
CA GLN A 20 -15.90 14.54 3.05
C GLN A 20 -16.11 13.30 2.15
N PRO A 21 -15.24 13.08 1.15
CA PRO A 21 -15.42 11.98 0.22
C PRO A 21 -15.46 10.64 0.97
N PRO A 22 -16.35 9.72 0.55
CA PRO A 22 -16.36 8.37 1.10
C PRO A 22 -15.01 7.69 0.85
N PRO A 23 -14.67 6.62 1.61
CA PRO A 23 -13.47 5.84 1.36
C PRO A 23 -13.35 5.44 -0.13
N PRO A 24 -12.12 5.23 -0.64
CA PRO A 24 -11.94 4.77 -2.01
C PRO A 24 -12.75 3.50 -2.30
N ALA A 25 -13.13 3.28 -3.56
CA ALA A 25 -13.94 2.11 -3.90
C ALA A 25 -13.20 0.80 -3.61
N GLY A 26 -13.87 -0.17 -2.99
CA GLY A 26 -13.38 -1.53 -2.72
C GLY A 26 -12.84 -1.73 -1.29
N PRO A 27 -12.68 -2.99 -0.85
CA PRO A 27 -12.28 -3.31 0.52
C PRO A 27 -10.86 -2.87 0.81
N ASN A 28 -10.54 -2.78 2.10
CA ASN A 28 -9.22 -2.51 2.63
C ASN A 28 -8.58 -1.27 2.00
N SER A 29 -9.36 -0.19 1.85
CA SER A 29 -8.94 1.02 1.14
C SER A 29 -8.90 2.24 2.06
N GLY A 30 -8.08 3.23 1.72
CA GLY A 30 -7.97 4.45 2.52
C GLY A 30 -7.32 5.60 1.77
N TYR A 31 -7.37 6.78 2.36
CA TYR A 31 -6.69 7.97 1.84
C TYR A 31 -5.40 8.24 2.62
N LEU A 32 -4.34 8.66 1.92
CA LEU A 32 -3.20 9.37 2.50
C LEU A 32 -3.27 10.82 2.01
N LEU A 33 -3.25 11.76 2.94
CA LEU A 33 -3.32 13.18 2.63
C LEU A 33 -1.91 13.76 2.54
N LEU A 34 -1.63 14.45 1.45
CA LEU A 34 -0.32 15.04 1.19
C LEU A 34 -0.39 16.53 1.54
N GLN A 35 0.50 16.98 2.42
CA GLN A 35 0.71 18.41 2.61
C GLN A 35 1.24 19.01 1.31
N ASP A 36 0.47 19.93 0.73
CA ASP A 36 0.82 20.63 -0.51
C ASP A 36 1.95 21.63 -0.26
N GLU A 37 3.03 21.57 -1.03
CA GLU A 37 4.10 22.57 -0.95
C GLU A 37 3.67 23.79 -1.78
N GLY A 38 3.32 24.89 -1.10
CA GLY A 38 2.88 26.15 -1.72
C GLY A 38 1.41 26.55 -1.48
N ALA A 39 0.60 25.71 -0.82
CA ALA A 39 -0.73 26.11 -0.34
C ALA A 39 -0.58 26.86 0.99
N GLU A 40 -0.94 28.16 0.99
CA GLU A 40 -0.87 29.16 2.07
C GLU A 40 0.32 29.04 3.05
N PRO A 41 1.23 30.02 3.10
CA PRO A 41 2.34 29.97 4.04
C PRO A 41 1.79 29.80 5.47
N ASN A 42 2.22 28.75 6.16
CA ASN A 42 2.00 28.65 7.60
C ASN A 42 2.48 29.99 8.20
N PRO A 43 1.69 30.64 9.08
CA PRO A 43 2.03 31.96 9.60
C PRO A 43 3.42 31.87 10.21
N SER A 44 4.39 32.50 9.55
CA SER A 44 5.79 32.36 9.92
C SER A 44 5.96 32.85 11.35
N CYS A 45 6.58 32.03 12.21
CA CYS A 45 7.03 32.56 13.49
C CYS A 45 8.33 33.35 13.26
N CYS A 46 8.63 34.28 14.17
CA CYS A 46 9.86 35.08 14.09
C CYS A 46 10.02 35.88 12.76
N TRP A 47 9.01 36.67 12.36
CA TRP A 47 9.12 37.62 11.23
C TRP A 47 9.55 37.00 9.88
N GLY A 48 9.04 35.81 9.54
CA GLY A 48 9.40 35.16 8.27
C GLY A 48 10.62 34.25 8.31
N LEU A 49 11.32 34.15 9.45
CA LEU A 49 12.57 33.38 9.56
C LEU A 49 12.38 31.90 9.92
N CYS A 50 11.21 31.53 10.43
CA CYS A 50 10.92 30.16 10.85
C CYS A 50 9.56 29.72 10.32
N GLU A 51 9.56 28.58 9.61
CA GLU A 51 8.35 27.93 9.14
C GLU A 51 7.57 27.39 10.35
N ASP A 52 6.32 27.83 10.52
CA ASP A 52 5.47 27.26 11.57
C ASP A 52 5.08 25.83 11.18
N THR A 53 5.67 24.87 11.87
CA THR A 53 5.46 23.43 11.65
C THR A 53 4.29 22.88 12.45
N ARG A 54 3.59 23.72 13.23
CA ARG A 54 2.53 23.26 14.13
C ARG A 54 1.26 22.90 13.36
N VAL A 55 0.83 21.66 13.54
CA VAL A 55 -0.47 21.15 13.06
C VAL A 55 -1.54 21.49 14.09
N ARG A 56 -2.60 22.18 13.66
CA ARG A 56 -3.71 22.61 14.53
C ARG A 56 -5.05 21.96 14.18
N GLU A 57 -5.12 21.27 13.05
CA GLU A 57 -6.38 20.80 12.47
C GLU A 57 -6.26 19.36 12.01
N LEU A 58 -7.41 18.69 11.99
CA LEU A 58 -7.61 17.40 11.34
C LEU A 58 -8.16 17.64 9.93
N PRO A 59 -7.98 16.69 9.00
CA PRO A 59 -7.15 15.48 9.11
C PRO A 59 -5.65 15.77 9.03
N PHE A 60 -4.82 14.83 9.48
CA PHE A 60 -3.35 14.97 9.46
C PHE A 60 -2.72 14.65 8.09
N PRO A 61 -1.57 15.27 7.73
CA PRO A 61 -0.80 14.87 6.55
C PRO A 61 0.01 13.58 6.81
N GLN A 62 0.10 12.71 5.80
CA GLN A 62 0.83 11.44 5.83
C GLN A 62 2.18 11.46 5.11
N ASN A 63 2.49 12.52 4.34
CA ASN A 63 3.82 12.76 3.79
C ASN A 63 4.75 13.52 4.78
N ARG A 64 4.44 13.47 6.07
CA ARG A 64 5.17 14.14 7.16
C ARG A 64 5.32 13.19 8.33
N ILE A 65 6.41 13.33 9.08
CA ILE A 65 6.53 12.74 10.41
C ILE A 65 5.94 13.73 11.41
N LEU A 66 5.02 13.26 12.26
CA LEU A 66 4.32 14.10 13.21
C LEU A 66 4.89 13.85 14.62
N THR A 67 5.37 14.90 15.26
CA THR A 67 5.94 14.84 16.61
C THR A 67 4.91 15.30 17.61
N ILE A 68 4.45 14.39 18.46
CA ILE A 68 3.58 14.70 19.59
C ILE A 68 4.44 15.36 20.66
N THR A 69 4.04 16.54 21.10
CA THR A 69 4.70 17.30 22.15
C THR A 69 3.74 17.50 23.31
N TYR A 70 4.14 17.09 24.51
CA TYR A 70 3.38 17.32 25.74
C TYR A 70 4.32 17.62 26.89
N THR A 71 3.82 18.36 27.88
CA THR A 71 4.58 18.76 29.06
C THR A 71 4.01 18.07 30.29
N GLU A 72 4.88 17.42 31.05
CA GLU A 72 4.55 16.80 32.33
C GLU A 72 5.49 17.34 33.41
N GLY A 73 4.94 18.09 34.36
CA GLY A 73 5.72 18.86 35.32
C GLY A 73 6.59 19.90 34.61
N THR A 74 7.92 19.73 34.70
CA THR A 74 8.91 20.59 34.04
C THR A 74 9.49 20.01 32.76
N HIS A 75 9.16 18.75 32.45
CA HIS A 75 9.74 18.04 31.31
C HIS A 75 8.80 18.08 30.10
N THR A 76 9.36 18.43 28.95
CA THR A 76 8.67 18.35 27.66
C THR A 76 9.12 17.10 26.94
N TRP A 77 8.17 16.26 26.58
CA TRP A 77 8.38 15.01 25.86
C TRP A 77 8.05 15.20 24.39
N GLN A 78 8.84 14.57 23.52
CA GLN A 78 8.66 14.59 22.07
C GLN A 78 8.61 13.15 21.54
N LEU A 79 7.51 12.81 20.87
CA LEU A 79 7.27 11.46 20.35
C LEU A 79 6.97 11.52 18.85
N PRO A 80 7.99 11.32 18.00
CA PRO A 80 7.82 11.23 16.56
C PRO A 80 7.05 9.97 16.18
N ALA A 81 5.97 10.13 15.40
CA ALA A 81 5.12 9.05 14.95
C ALA A 81 4.57 9.28 13.53
N LEU A 82 4.19 8.19 12.88
CA LEU A 82 3.34 8.21 11.70
C LEU A 82 1.90 7.94 12.14
N PHE A 83 0.98 8.79 11.67
CA PHE A 83 -0.45 8.64 11.86
C PHE A 83 -1.05 8.10 10.56
N ILE A 84 -1.36 6.80 10.56
CA ILE A 84 -1.89 6.10 9.38
C ILE A 84 -3.41 6.01 9.54
N PRO A 85 -4.22 6.60 8.64
CA PRO A 85 -5.67 6.46 8.69
C PRO A 85 -6.10 5.00 8.65
N VAL A 86 -7.07 4.63 9.49
CA VAL A 86 -7.61 3.26 9.50
C VAL A 86 -8.30 2.96 8.16
N LEU A 87 -8.06 1.76 7.63
CA LEU A 87 -8.68 1.29 6.38
C LEU A 87 -10.21 1.22 6.50
N ASP A 88 -10.90 1.44 5.37
CA ASP A 88 -12.35 1.40 5.21
C ASP A 88 -13.13 2.36 6.13
N LYS A 89 -12.45 3.35 6.71
CA LYS A 89 -13.04 4.43 7.50
C LYS A 89 -12.96 5.75 6.73
N SER A 90 -14.00 6.57 6.89
CA SER A 90 -13.97 7.96 6.45
C SER A 90 -12.90 8.73 7.23
N LEU A 91 -12.24 9.70 6.59
CA LEU A 91 -11.29 10.59 7.25
C LEU A 91 -11.95 11.39 8.39
N SER A 92 -13.26 11.63 8.31
CA SER A 92 -14.05 12.31 9.34
C SER A 92 -14.16 11.53 10.64
N SER A 93 -13.88 10.22 10.63
CA SER A 93 -13.82 9.40 11.85
C SER A 93 -12.62 9.75 12.72
N ASN A 94 -11.58 10.38 12.16
CA ASN A 94 -10.33 10.67 12.86
C ASN A 94 -9.69 9.43 13.52
N HIS A 95 -9.92 8.25 12.95
CA HIS A 95 -9.33 7.00 13.42
C HIS A 95 -7.96 6.78 12.76
N TYR A 96 -6.94 6.55 13.60
CA TYR A 96 -5.58 6.33 13.16
C TYR A 96 -4.94 5.14 13.87
N TYR A 97 -4.04 4.46 13.15
CA TYR A 97 -2.95 3.70 13.75
C TYR A 97 -1.78 4.65 13.99
N VAL A 98 -1.19 4.62 15.18
CA VAL A 98 -0.05 5.48 15.54
C VAL A 98 1.21 4.61 15.61
N ILE A 99 2.12 4.81 14.66
CA ILE A 99 3.34 4.01 14.52
C ILE A 99 4.54 4.83 14.97
N VAL A 100 5.36 4.28 15.85
CA VAL A 100 6.56 4.94 16.38
C VAL A 100 7.55 5.17 15.23
N ALA A 101 7.95 6.43 15.00
CA ALA A 101 8.82 6.79 13.88
C ALA A 101 10.32 6.86 14.23
N LYS A 102 10.68 6.95 15.52
CA LYS A 102 12.09 7.03 15.97
C LYS A 102 12.36 6.20 17.23
N GLY A 103 13.63 5.89 17.46
CA GLY A 103 14.12 5.20 18.65
C GLY A 103 14.00 3.67 18.60
N LYS A 104 14.19 3.02 19.77
CA LYS A 104 14.28 1.54 19.88
C LYS A 104 13.00 0.80 19.49
N LYS A 105 11.85 1.48 19.53
CA LYS A 105 10.53 0.93 19.21
C LYS A 105 10.05 1.34 17.81
N LYS A 106 10.91 1.93 16.96
CA LYS A 106 10.57 2.34 15.59
C LYS A 106 9.91 1.17 14.82
N GLY A 107 8.83 1.48 14.11
CA GLY A 107 8.02 0.52 13.35
C GLY A 107 6.95 -0.23 14.18
N LYS A 108 6.90 -0.02 15.50
CA LYS A 108 5.87 -0.62 16.37
C LYS A 108 4.66 0.30 16.51
N ALA A 109 3.49 -0.29 16.69
CA ALA A 109 2.23 0.40 16.89
C ALA A 109 2.01 0.70 18.38
N TYR A 110 1.49 1.89 18.68
CA TYR A 110 0.90 2.16 19.99
C TYR A 110 -0.35 1.30 20.18
N THR A 111 -0.58 0.87 21.41
CA THR A 111 -1.68 -0.05 21.76
C THR A 111 -2.33 0.41 23.04
N CYS A 112 -3.66 0.47 23.03
CA CYS A 112 -4.46 0.80 24.21
C CYS A 112 -4.32 -0.28 25.27
N SER A 113 -4.23 0.15 26.53
CA SER A 113 -4.27 -0.73 27.71
C SER A 113 -5.71 -1.15 28.02
N LEU A 114 -5.87 -2.24 28.75
CA LEU A 114 -7.13 -2.72 29.27
C LEU A 114 -7.28 -2.41 30.77
N GLU A 115 -8.46 -2.71 31.34
CA GLU A 115 -8.65 -2.61 32.79
C GLU A 115 -7.72 -3.57 33.57
N GLU A 116 -7.40 -4.73 32.99
CA GLU A 116 -6.41 -5.68 33.57
C GLU A 116 -5.00 -5.10 33.68
N ASP A 117 -4.67 -4.10 32.86
CA ASP A 117 -3.39 -3.39 32.93
C ASP A 117 -3.40 -2.26 33.97
N MET A 118 -4.46 -2.09 34.77
CA MET A 118 -4.51 -1.07 35.81
C MET A 118 -3.95 -1.57 37.14
N THR A 119 -3.09 -0.77 37.76
CA THR A 119 -2.74 -0.94 39.17
C THR A 119 -3.67 -0.09 40.02
N THR A 120 -4.26 -0.70 41.05
CA THR A 120 -4.95 0.05 42.10
C THR A 120 -3.93 0.44 43.17
N CYS A 121 -3.70 1.73 43.40
CA CYS A 121 -2.84 2.20 44.47
C CYS A 121 -3.52 3.37 45.19
N CYS A 122 -3.69 3.30 46.52
CA CYS A 122 -4.10 4.39 47.41
C CYS A 122 -5.21 5.33 46.85
N PHE A 123 -6.44 4.83 46.70
CA PHE A 123 -7.64 5.54 46.21
C PHE A 123 -7.56 6.10 44.76
N CYS A 124 -6.48 5.84 44.00
CA CYS A 124 -6.41 6.15 42.57
C CYS A 124 -6.21 4.88 41.72
N ARG A 125 -6.86 4.87 40.54
CA ARG A 125 -6.62 3.86 39.49
C ARG A 125 -5.58 4.43 38.54
N SER A 126 -4.47 3.72 38.37
CA SER A 126 -3.39 4.11 37.47
C SER A 126 -3.28 3.09 36.35
N VAL A 127 -3.41 3.54 35.10
CA VAL A 127 -3.25 2.70 33.92
C VAL A 127 -1.76 2.45 33.68
N ASN A 128 -1.34 1.19 33.69
CA ASN A 128 0.01 0.84 33.21
C ASN A 128 -0.05 0.72 31.69
N ASP A 129 0.67 1.59 31.01
CA ASP A 129 0.64 1.60 29.54
C ASP A 129 1.31 0.36 28.95
N VAL A 130 0.58 -0.30 28.06
CA VAL A 130 1.16 -1.33 27.21
C VAL A 130 2.22 -0.69 26.31
N LYS A 131 3.41 -1.29 26.28
CA LYS A 131 4.51 -0.82 25.42
C LYS A 131 4.13 -1.05 23.95
N PRO A 132 4.57 -0.18 23.02
CA PRO A 132 4.32 -0.38 21.60
C PRO A 132 4.73 -1.78 21.13
N ARG A 133 3.83 -2.45 20.41
CA ARG A 133 3.96 -3.85 19.94
C ARG A 133 3.87 -3.94 18.42
N GLU A 134 4.00 -5.14 17.89
CA GLU A 134 3.91 -5.36 16.44
C GLU A 134 2.52 -5.00 15.93
N PHE A 135 2.48 -4.45 14.73
CA PHE A 135 1.24 -4.01 14.12
C PHE A 135 0.35 -5.19 13.76
N ASP A 136 -0.93 -5.13 14.14
CA ASP A 136 -1.99 -6.02 13.65
C ASP A 136 -3.21 -5.17 13.29
N HIS A 137 -3.58 -5.18 12.01
CA HIS A 137 -4.72 -4.42 11.49
C HIS A 137 -6.08 -4.91 12.06
N ARG A 138 -6.14 -6.14 12.59
CA ARG A 138 -7.35 -6.72 13.19
C ARG A 138 -7.52 -6.32 14.66
N ASP A 139 -6.45 -5.79 15.26
CA ASP A 139 -6.40 -5.41 16.65
C ASP A 139 -7.00 -4.02 16.85
N ILE A 140 -8.26 -3.99 17.29
CA ILE A 140 -8.99 -2.75 17.57
C ILE A 140 -8.28 -1.88 18.63
N TYR A 141 -7.49 -2.47 19.53
CA TYR A 141 -6.75 -1.72 20.55
C TYR A 141 -5.55 -0.94 19.98
N GLN A 142 -5.14 -1.19 18.73
CA GLN A 142 -4.15 -0.37 18.03
C GLN A 142 -4.77 0.82 17.30
N GLN A 143 -6.10 0.95 17.32
CA GLN A 143 -6.82 2.06 16.73
C GLN A 143 -7.17 3.10 17.79
N VAL A 144 -6.88 4.36 17.49
CA VAL A 144 -7.25 5.50 18.33
C VAL A 144 -8.06 6.51 17.54
N GLU A 145 -9.06 7.11 18.19
CA GLU A 145 -9.76 8.29 17.69
C GLU A 145 -9.04 9.53 18.18
N ILE A 146 -8.74 10.46 17.27
CA ILE A 146 -8.12 11.74 17.61
C ILE A 146 -9.18 12.83 17.72
N VAL A 147 -9.25 13.44 18.90
CA VAL A 147 -10.14 14.56 19.21
C VAL A 147 -9.33 15.85 19.18
N CYS A 148 -9.72 16.80 18.31
CA CYS A 148 -9.14 18.13 18.27
C CYS A 148 -10.03 19.16 19.00
N LYS A 149 -9.43 19.97 19.89
CA LYS A 149 -10.08 21.10 20.55
C LYS A 149 -9.14 22.30 20.56
N ARG A 150 -9.53 23.38 19.87
CA ARG A 150 -8.79 24.66 19.81
C ARG A 150 -7.31 24.51 19.42
N GLY A 151 -7.01 23.68 18.41
CA GLY A 151 -5.63 23.50 17.94
C GLY A 151 -4.75 22.62 18.83
N ARG A 152 -5.36 21.83 19.70
CA ARG A 152 -4.71 20.84 20.58
C ARG A 152 -5.48 19.53 20.52
N PHE A 153 -4.82 18.44 20.86
CA PHE A 153 -5.37 17.11 20.62
C PHE A 153 -5.39 16.23 21.88
N THR A 154 -6.20 15.19 21.80
CA THR A 154 -6.29 14.07 22.75
C THR A 154 -6.71 12.85 21.96
N ALA A 155 -6.25 11.67 22.34
CA ALA A 155 -6.68 10.41 21.76
C ALA A 155 -7.57 9.62 22.70
N GLN A 156 -8.52 8.90 22.14
CA GLN A 156 -9.35 7.91 22.84
C GLN A 156 -9.15 6.54 22.18
N SER A 157 -9.35 5.46 22.93
CA SER A 157 -9.38 4.14 22.31
C SER A 157 -10.64 4.01 21.48
N VAL A 158 -10.53 3.39 20.30
CA VAL A 158 -11.70 2.98 19.54
C VAL A 158 -12.40 1.78 20.20
N ALA A 159 -11.64 0.97 20.95
CA ALA A 159 -12.19 -0.11 21.75
C ALA A 159 -12.90 0.49 22.99
N PRO A 160 -14.15 0.08 23.29
CA PRO A 160 -14.95 0.70 24.35
C PRO A 160 -14.37 0.48 25.76
N ASP A 161 -13.61 -0.59 25.94
CA ASP A 161 -12.92 -1.00 27.17
C ASP A 161 -11.41 -0.66 27.17
N GLY A 162 -10.94 0.01 26.12
CA GLY A 162 -9.54 0.38 25.96
C GLY A 162 -9.20 1.76 26.50
N PHE A 163 -7.97 1.91 27.00
CA PHE A 163 -7.38 3.16 27.44
C PHE A 163 -6.20 3.51 26.52
N ALA A 164 -6.33 4.57 25.72
CA ALA A 164 -5.23 5.02 24.86
C ALA A 164 -3.95 5.28 25.69
N PRO A 165 -2.74 5.01 25.16
CA PRO A 165 -1.47 5.21 25.88
C PRO A 165 -1.33 6.61 26.46
N TRP A 166 -0.66 6.77 27.61
CA TRP A 166 -0.50 8.05 28.33
C TRP A 166 -0.15 9.22 27.41
N PRO A 167 0.85 9.10 26.51
CA PRO A 167 1.22 10.23 25.68
C PRO A 167 0.10 10.70 24.74
N LEU A 168 -0.79 9.78 24.35
CA LEU A 168 -1.91 10.03 23.46
C LEU A 168 -3.19 10.42 24.23
N ARG A 169 -3.47 9.81 25.38
CA ARG A 169 -4.64 10.17 26.22
C ARG A 169 -4.43 11.44 27.04
N SER A 170 -3.19 11.89 27.20
CA SER A 170 -2.90 13.16 27.87
C SER A 170 -3.69 14.28 27.22
N LYS A 171 -4.24 15.20 28.04
CA LYS A 171 -5.03 16.29 27.50
C LYS A 171 -4.10 17.34 26.90
N TYR A 172 -4.52 17.90 25.77
CA TYR A 172 -3.94 19.11 25.20
C TYR A 172 -2.50 18.97 24.65
N TRP A 173 -2.12 17.81 24.15
CA TRP A 173 -0.84 17.70 23.43
C TRP A 173 -0.90 18.44 22.09
N GLU A 174 0.27 18.90 21.66
CA GLU A 174 0.48 19.65 20.43
C GLU A 174 1.21 18.78 19.41
N LEU A 175 1.05 19.08 18.12
CA LEU A 175 1.60 18.27 17.05
C LEU A 175 2.42 19.14 16.09
N TYR A 176 3.60 18.67 15.74
CA TYR A 176 4.52 19.36 14.84
C TYR A 176 4.88 18.46 13.67
N ALA A 177 4.72 18.95 12.44
CA ALA A 177 5.01 18.22 11.21
C ALA A 177 6.42 18.55 10.71
N SER A 178 7.22 17.51 10.47
CA SER A 178 8.53 17.65 9.83
C SER A 178 8.57 16.90 8.50
N LYS A 179 9.19 17.49 7.48
CA LYS A 179 9.44 16.81 6.20
C LYS A 179 10.49 15.70 6.40
N PRO A 180 10.15 14.44 6.11
CA PRO A 180 11.10 13.33 6.14
C PRO A 180 12.12 13.46 5.00
N THR A 181 13.31 12.86 5.19
CA THR A 181 14.34 12.78 4.14
C THR A 181 14.36 11.43 3.44
N ASP A 182 13.72 10.43 4.04
CA ASP A 182 13.74 9.01 3.65
C ASP A 182 12.58 8.61 2.72
N PHE A 183 11.57 9.46 2.57
CA PHE A 183 10.47 9.20 1.65
C PHE A 183 9.81 10.48 1.14
N ASP A 184 9.30 10.41 -0.08
CA ASP A 184 8.43 11.43 -0.67
C ASP A 184 7.25 10.76 -1.35
N LEU A 185 6.04 11.10 -0.91
CA LEU A 185 4.81 10.51 -1.44
C LEU A 185 4.29 11.42 -2.55
N THR A 186 3.97 10.83 -3.70
CA THR A 186 3.44 11.54 -4.86
C THR A 186 2.00 11.14 -5.14
N ASP A 187 1.44 11.66 -6.22
CA ASP A 187 0.07 11.35 -6.62
C ASP A 187 -0.11 9.87 -6.97
N ALA A 188 -1.15 9.28 -6.37
CA ALA A 188 -1.57 7.90 -6.48
C ALA A 188 -3.10 7.85 -6.43
N TRP A 189 -3.72 7.99 -7.60
CA TRP A 189 -5.18 8.15 -7.73
C TRP A 189 -5.96 6.84 -7.59
N GLY A 190 -5.26 5.70 -7.48
CA GLY A 190 -5.83 4.36 -7.53
C GLY A 190 -5.84 3.81 -8.95
N LEU A 191 -6.87 3.02 -9.27
CA LEU A 191 -7.01 2.41 -10.59
C LEU A 191 -7.61 3.40 -11.60
N ASP A 192 -6.94 3.59 -12.73
CA ASP A 192 -7.51 4.23 -13.92
C ASP A 192 -8.27 3.18 -14.75
N LYS A 193 -9.61 3.21 -14.63
CA LYS A 193 -10.49 2.27 -15.33
C LYS A 193 -10.45 2.45 -16.85
N ALA A 194 -10.31 3.68 -17.32
CA ALA A 194 -10.30 3.97 -18.75
C ALA A 194 -8.99 3.47 -19.38
N LEU A 195 -7.87 3.69 -18.69
CA LEU A 195 -6.57 3.21 -19.15
C LEU A 195 -6.48 1.68 -19.09
N ARG A 196 -6.97 1.04 -18.01
CA ARG A 196 -7.03 -0.43 -17.89
C ARG A 196 -7.87 -1.08 -18.98
N ALA A 197 -8.94 -0.43 -19.43
CA ALA A 197 -9.81 -0.96 -20.48
C ALA A 197 -9.18 -0.90 -21.89
N ARG A 198 -8.22 0.01 -22.13
CA ARG A 198 -7.64 0.21 -23.46
C ARG A 198 -6.75 -0.95 -23.91
N THR A 199 -6.22 -1.75 -22.97
CA THR A 199 -5.27 -2.85 -23.20
C THR A 199 -3.98 -2.37 -23.89
N PRO A 200 -2.79 -2.82 -23.49
CA PRO A 200 -1.55 -2.41 -24.16
C PRO A 200 -1.53 -2.85 -25.64
N ALA A 201 -0.96 -2.01 -26.50
CA ALA A 201 -0.75 -2.36 -27.89
C ALA A 201 0.28 -3.50 -28.00
N LEU A 202 0.05 -4.45 -28.91
CA LEU A 202 0.96 -5.55 -29.18
C LEU A 202 2.06 -5.12 -30.18
N GLU A 203 2.85 -4.10 -29.81
CA GLU A 203 3.93 -3.58 -30.67
C GLU A 203 5.24 -4.39 -30.58
N LEU A 204 5.21 -5.59 -29.97
CA LEU A 204 6.39 -6.42 -29.76
C LEU A 204 6.83 -7.12 -31.05
N PRO A 205 8.12 -7.05 -31.45
CA PRO A 205 8.70 -8.04 -32.36
C PRO A 205 8.59 -9.41 -31.72
N ILE A 206 8.23 -10.47 -32.48
CA ILE A 206 8.07 -11.83 -31.92
C ILE A 206 9.36 -12.33 -31.25
N SER A 207 10.53 -11.75 -31.56
CA SER A 207 11.85 -12.09 -31.00
C SER A 207 12.32 -11.23 -29.82
N GLY A 208 11.52 -10.29 -29.30
CA GLY A 208 11.92 -9.36 -28.24
C GLY A 208 11.36 -9.71 -26.87
N ALA A 209 12.22 -9.75 -25.84
CA ALA A 209 11.79 -9.88 -24.44
C ALA A 209 10.86 -8.72 -24.03
N GLY A 210 9.65 -9.06 -23.58
CA GLY A 210 8.71 -8.28 -22.76
C GLY A 210 8.56 -6.78 -23.07
N GLY A 211 7.41 -6.38 -23.61
CA GLY A 211 7.11 -4.97 -23.90
C GLY A 211 7.03 -4.08 -22.66
N ALA A 212 7.24 -2.77 -22.86
CA ALA A 212 7.09 -1.77 -21.81
C ALA A 212 5.67 -1.83 -21.25
N GLY A 213 5.55 -2.17 -19.96
CA GLY A 213 4.26 -2.28 -19.29
C GLY A 213 3.55 -0.93 -19.17
N LEU A 214 2.23 -0.92 -19.35
CA LEU A 214 1.40 0.26 -19.15
C LEU A 214 0.95 0.32 -17.69
N VAL A 215 1.34 1.35 -16.94
CA VAL A 215 0.87 1.53 -15.55
C VAL A 215 -0.58 2.01 -15.58
N VAL A 216 -1.50 1.19 -15.08
CA VAL A 216 -2.95 1.45 -15.07
C VAL A 216 -3.50 1.73 -13.67
N GLY A 217 -2.67 1.59 -12.64
CA GLY A 217 -3.06 1.94 -11.28
C GLY A 217 -1.86 2.19 -10.38
N ARG A 218 -2.06 3.04 -9.37
CA ARG A 218 -1.03 3.36 -8.37
C ARG A 218 -1.64 3.59 -6.99
N TRP A 219 -1.01 3.02 -5.98
CA TRP A 219 -1.38 3.12 -4.57
C TRP A 219 -0.11 3.16 -3.70
N TYR A 220 -0.28 3.47 -2.43
CA TYR A 220 0.75 3.25 -1.41
C TYR A 220 0.30 2.24 -0.35
N ALA A 221 1.26 1.58 0.27
CA ALA A 221 1.08 0.82 1.50
C ALA A 221 2.10 1.29 2.55
N PRO A 222 1.66 1.74 3.73
CA PRO A 222 2.57 1.95 4.86
C PRO A 222 3.35 0.67 5.17
N CYS A 223 4.58 0.80 5.64
CA CYS A 223 5.48 -0.33 5.90
C CYS A 223 4.89 -1.37 6.85
N VAL A 224 3.99 -1.00 7.75
CA VAL A 224 3.35 -1.96 8.66
C VAL A 224 2.47 -3.01 7.95
N PHE A 225 2.07 -2.76 6.70
CA PHE A 225 1.28 -3.68 5.88
C PHE A 225 2.13 -4.58 4.96
N VAL A 226 3.44 -4.38 4.92
CA VAL A 226 4.42 -5.19 4.19
C VAL A 226 5.41 -5.74 5.22
N LYS A 227 5.79 -7.00 5.19
CA LYS A 227 6.80 -7.56 6.10
C LYS A 227 8.05 -7.89 5.34
N GLU A 228 9.16 -7.27 5.70
CA GLU A 228 10.43 -7.45 4.99
C GLU A 228 11.61 -7.41 5.97
N GLY A 229 12.46 -8.44 5.90
CA GLY A 229 13.57 -8.64 6.83
C GLY A 229 13.11 -8.92 8.28
N ASP A 230 14.08 -9.06 9.18
CA ASP A 230 13.83 -9.51 10.56
C ASP A 230 13.62 -8.36 11.56
N SER A 231 13.66 -7.10 11.11
CA SER A 231 13.61 -5.93 11.99
C SER A 231 12.71 -4.83 11.47
N LEU A 232 11.58 -4.61 12.15
CA LEU A 232 10.65 -3.50 11.87
C LEU A 232 11.34 -2.13 11.85
N ARG A 233 12.35 -1.94 12.71
CA ARG A 233 13.14 -0.71 12.75
C ARG A 233 13.92 -0.51 11.45
N ARG A 234 14.69 -1.52 11.02
CA ARG A 234 15.49 -1.44 9.79
C ARG A 234 14.59 -1.34 8.56
N GLN A 235 13.47 -2.07 8.55
CA GLN A 235 12.49 -2.00 7.48
C GLN A 235 11.94 -0.56 7.33
N MET A 236 11.49 0.05 8.42
CA MET A 236 10.97 1.41 8.38
C MET A 236 12.06 2.48 8.11
N GLU A 237 13.33 2.21 8.45
CA GLU A 237 14.46 3.04 8.04
C GLU A 237 14.75 2.94 6.53
N ARG A 238 14.53 1.77 5.92
CA ARG A 238 14.69 1.56 4.49
C ARG A 238 13.51 2.08 3.68
N SER A 239 12.29 1.87 4.16
CA SER A 239 11.06 2.24 3.44
C SER A 239 9.90 2.39 4.41
N ALA A 240 9.51 3.63 4.74
CA ALA A 240 8.35 3.89 5.60
C ALA A 240 7.01 3.62 4.90
N PHE A 241 6.99 3.70 3.58
CA PHE A 241 5.89 3.36 2.68
C PHE A 241 6.42 2.49 1.54
N TYR A 242 5.53 1.85 0.80
CA TYR A 242 5.82 1.12 -0.43
C TYR A 242 4.89 1.65 -1.53
N ASP A 243 5.45 1.93 -2.70
CA ASP A 243 4.70 2.29 -3.91
C ASP A 243 4.20 0.99 -4.56
N ILE A 244 2.91 0.93 -4.88
CA ILE A 244 2.28 -0.24 -5.48
C ILE A 244 1.68 0.19 -6.81
N THR A 245 2.26 -0.28 -7.91
CA THR A 245 1.71 -0.06 -9.25
C THR A 245 1.05 -1.31 -9.78
N LEU A 246 0.01 -1.12 -10.59
CA LEU A 246 -0.57 -2.16 -11.44
C LEU A 246 -0.21 -1.87 -12.89
N GLU A 247 0.49 -2.80 -13.52
CA GLU A 247 0.98 -2.70 -14.90
C GLU A 247 0.26 -3.74 -15.78
N GLN A 248 -0.10 -3.36 -17.00
CA GLN A 248 -0.59 -4.27 -18.03
C GLN A 248 0.48 -4.53 -19.06
N ARG A 249 0.66 -5.80 -19.44
CA ARG A 249 1.57 -6.20 -20.52
C ARG A 249 1.11 -7.49 -21.20
N TRP A 250 1.59 -7.72 -22.40
CA TRP A 250 1.44 -9.01 -23.08
C TRP A 250 2.63 -9.92 -22.76
N GLU A 251 2.34 -11.15 -22.38
CA GLU A 251 3.36 -12.18 -22.16
C GLU A 251 3.18 -13.30 -23.18
N GLN A 252 4.25 -13.66 -23.88
CA GLN A 252 4.24 -14.73 -24.86
C GLN A 252 4.15 -16.08 -24.14
N VAL A 253 3.13 -16.87 -24.48
CA VAL A 253 2.92 -18.21 -23.92
C VAL A 253 3.20 -19.32 -24.93
N PHE A 254 3.22 -18.99 -26.22
CA PHE A 254 3.55 -19.93 -27.29
C PHE A 254 4.13 -19.18 -28.49
N ALA A 255 5.05 -19.84 -29.19
CA ALA A 255 5.64 -19.36 -30.44
C ALA A 255 5.95 -20.53 -31.36
N CYS A 256 5.80 -20.34 -32.66
CA CYS A 256 6.32 -21.29 -33.65
C CYS A 256 6.71 -20.60 -34.96
N GLU A 257 7.53 -21.28 -35.74
CA GLU A 257 7.98 -20.80 -37.06
C GLU A 257 7.47 -21.73 -38.17
N ASN A 258 7.29 -21.17 -39.36
CA ASN A 258 6.86 -21.88 -40.57
C ASN A 258 7.98 -21.87 -41.61
N LEU A 259 8.98 -22.73 -41.41
CA LEU A 259 10.20 -22.76 -42.22
C LEU A 259 9.95 -23.11 -43.69
N TYR A 260 8.92 -23.91 -43.98
CA TYR A 260 8.61 -24.41 -45.32
C TYR A 260 7.44 -23.68 -46.00
N GLY A 261 6.73 -22.80 -45.27
CA GLY A 261 5.62 -22.01 -45.83
C GLY A 261 4.37 -22.82 -46.18
N ASP A 262 4.32 -24.10 -45.82
CA ASP A 262 3.26 -25.05 -46.17
C ASP A 262 2.12 -25.10 -45.15
N ARG A 263 2.38 -24.64 -43.92
CA ARG A 263 1.38 -24.63 -42.85
C ARG A 263 0.43 -23.45 -42.98
N ARG A 264 -0.88 -23.71 -42.96
CA ARG A 264 -1.92 -22.68 -42.82
C ARG A 264 -2.55 -22.61 -41.43
N THR A 265 -2.36 -23.63 -40.63
CA THR A 265 -2.98 -23.76 -39.31
C THR A 265 -1.91 -23.94 -38.24
N VAL A 266 -2.11 -23.31 -37.09
CA VAL A 266 -1.26 -23.47 -35.90
C VAL A 266 -2.08 -24.01 -34.75
N GLU A 267 -1.66 -25.14 -34.19
CA GLU A 267 -2.18 -25.65 -32.92
C GLU A 267 -1.37 -25.07 -31.76
N VAL A 268 -2.01 -24.24 -30.94
CA VAL A 268 -1.46 -23.71 -29.71
C VAL A 268 -1.78 -24.68 -28.58
N LYS A 269 -0.75 -25.20 -27.90
CA LYS A 269 -0.86 -26.00 -26.69
C LYS A 269 0.13 -25.46 -25.65
N ALA A 270 -0.39 -24.72 -24.67
CA ALA A 270 0.43 -24.13 -23.60
C ALA A 270 -0.25 -24.30 -22.25
N THR A 271 0.52 -24.60 -21.21
CA THR A 271 0.02 -24.62 -19.83
C THR A 271 0.44 -23.33 -19.15
N VAL A 272 -0.52 -22.58 -18.62
CA VAL A 272 -0.29 -21.25 -18.05
C VAL A 272 -0.79 -21.23 -16.62
N GLY A 273 0.12 -21.00 -15.67
CA GLY A 273 -0.23 -20.69 -14.28
C GLY A 273 -0.84 -19.28 -14.20
N ALA A 274 -2.02 -19.16 -13.58
CA ALA A 274 -2.73 -17.89 -13.49
C ALA A 274 -2.06 -16.86 -12.57
N GLU A 275 -1.20 -17.31 -11.65
CA GLU A 275 -0.47 -16.46 -10.70
C GLU A 275 1.02 -16.78 -10.80
N GLY A 276 1.87 -15.75 -10.79
CA GLY A 276 3.31 -15.87 -10.64
C GLY A 276 3.83 -14.81 -9.66
N ALA A 277 4.99 -15.04 -9.06
CA ALA A 277 5.63 -14.05 -8.22
C ALA A 277 7.14 -13.99 -8.47
N VAL A 278 7.73 -12.82 -8.26
CA VAL A 278 9.17 -12.60 -8.41
C VAL A 278 9.69 -11.77 -7.24
N LEU A 279 10.78 -12.24 -6.62
CA LEU A 279 11.51 -11.60 -5.53
C LEU A 279 12.97 -11.45 -5.93
N GLY A 280 13.50 -10.22 -5.88
CA GLY A 280 14.91 -9.99 -6.23
C GLY A 280 15.31 -10.39 -7.65
N GLY A 281 14.34 -10.50 -8.58
CA GLY A 281 14.57 -11.00 -9.94
C GLY A 281 14.49 -12.52 -10.09
N VAL A 282 14.29 -13.25 -8.99
CA VAL A 282 14.12 -14.71 -8.96
C VAL A 282 12.65 -15.06 -8.80
N GLU A 283 12.20 -16.11 -9.48
CA GLU A 283 10.85 -16.62 -9.32
C GLU A 283 10.60 -17.04 -7.86
N ALA A 284 9.42 -16.67 -7.36
CA ALA A 284 9.02 -16.86 -5.98
C ALA A 284 7.74 -17.68 -5.90
N THR A 285 7.67 -18.47 -4.84
CA THR A 285 6.47 -19.21 -4.47
C THR A 285 5.77 -18.50 -3.33
N ARG A 286 4.45 -18.58 -3.35
CA ARG A 286 3.61 -18.12 -2.25
C ARG A 286 3.44 -19.28 -1.28
N ASP A 287 3.72 -19.05 0.00
CA ASP A 287 3.36 -20.01 1.04
C ASP A 287 1.83 -20.19 1.05
N GLY A 288 1.34 -21.38 1.45
CA GLY A 288 -0.10 -21.70 1.47
C GLY A 288 -0.95 -20.66 2.23
N ALA A 289 -2.28 -20.71 2.01
CA ALA A 289 -3.28 -19.74 2.49
C ALA A 289 -2.92 -19.09 3.84
N GLY A 290 -2.90 -17.75 3.85
CA GLY A 290 -2.33 -16.89 4.90
C GLY A 290 -2.38 -17.49 6.30
N GLY A 291 -1.22 -17.55 6.94
CA GLY A 291 -1.07 -18.12 8.27
C GLY A 291 -1.93 -17.42 9.33
N GLN A 292 -1.91 -17.93 10.57
CA GLN A 292 -2.60 -17.31 11.72
C GLN A 292 -2.26 -15.81 11.90
N ASP A 293 -1.10 -15.38 11.38
CA ASP A 293 -0.60 -14.00 11.44
C ASP A 293 -1.27 -13.03 10.45
N GLY A 294 -2.16 -13.51 9.57
CA GLY A 294 -2.85 -12.67 8.60
C GLY A 294 -1.93 -12.10 7.52
N VAL A 295 -0.83 -12.79 7.21
CA VAL A 295 0.15 -12.38 6.20
C VAL A 295 0.31 -13.47 5.15
N VAL A 296 0.39 -13.03 3.90
CA VAL A 296 0.72 -13.86 2.74
C VAL A 296 2.20 -13.72 2.46
N TRP A 297 2.94 -14.80 2.67
CA TRP A 297 4.38 -14.84 2.52
C TRP A 297 4.78 -15.32 1.13
N TYR A 298 5.79 -14.68 0.56
CA TYR A 298 6.44 -15.05 -0.68
C TYR A 298 7.90 -15.40 -0.37
N LYS A 299 8.34 -16.54 -0.88
CA LYS A 299 9.71 -17.04 -0.73
C LYS A 299 10.30 -17.31 -2.10
N PRO A 300 11.53 -16.84 -2.38
CA PRO A 300 12.19 -17.14 -3.63
C PRO A 300 12.50 -18.65 -3.73
N LEU A 301 12.52 -19.18 -4.95
CA LEU A 301 12.73 -20.61 -5.19
C LEU A 301 14.14 -21.07 -4.83
N ASP A 302 15.13 -20.19 -4.92
CA ASP A 302 16.45 -20.41 -4.34
C ASP A 302 16.39 -20.16 -2.83
N LEU A 303 16.59 -21.23 -2.06
CA LEU A 303 16.27 -21.32 -0.62
C LEU A 303 17.02 -20.34 0.31
N GLU A 304 17.90 -19.49 -0.23
CA GLU A 304 18.73 -18.52 0.51
C GLU A 304 18.17 -17.09 0.54
N GLY A 305 17.14 -16.77 -0.25
CA GLY A 305 16.65 -15.40 -0.35
C GLY A 305 15.69 -14.97 0.77
N GLU A 306 15.70 -13.66 1.07
CA GLU A 306 14.77 -13.05 2.04
C GLU A 306 13.31 -13.18 1.58
N ARG A 307 12.43 -13.58 2.48
CA ARG A 307 10.98 -13.62 2.24
C ARG A 307 10.35 -12.25 2.37
N VAL A 308 9.29 -12.00 1.61
CA VAL A 308 8.46 -10.80 1.71
C VAL A 308 7.03 -11.18 2.01
N GLY A 309 6.42 -10.52 2.99
CA GLY A 309 5.03 -10.73 3.38
C GLY A 309 4.14 -9.57 2.97
N LEU A 310 2.95 -9.86 2.46
CA LEU A 310 1.87 -8.88 2.33
C LEU A 310 0.80 -9.17 3.37
N SER A 311 0.46 -8.18 4.20
CA SER A 311 -0.69 -8.32 5.10
C SER A 311 -1.99 -8.55 4.31
N SER A 312 -2.95 -9.25 4.92
CA SER A 312 -4.23 -9.59 4.29
C SER A 312 -4.95 -8.37 3.68
N PRO A 313 -4.95 -7.15 4.26
CA PRO A 313 -5.62 -6.01 3.63
C PRO A 313 -5.00 -5.61 2.29
N VAL A 314 -3.69 -5.74 2.14
CA VAL A 314 -3.01 -5.42 0.86
C VAL A 314 -3.27 -6.53 -0.14
N TRP A 315 -3.13 -7.80 0.27
CA TRP A 315 -3.34 -8.94 -0.60
C TRP A 315 -4.78 -9.07 -1.10
N GLU A 316 -5.77 -8.97 -0.19
CA GLU A 316 -7.19 -9.01 -0.53
C GLU A 316 -7.56 -7.86 -1.47
N ARG A 317 -6.93 -6.70 -1.30
CA ARG A 317 -7.12 -5.59 -2.23
C ARG A 317 -6.59 -5.91 -3.63
N MET A 318 -5.38 -6.48 -3.76
CA MET A 318 -4.85 -6.92 -5.05
C MET A 318 -5.82 -7.91 -5.72
N ARG A 319 -6.24 -8.93 -4.97
CA ARG A 319 -7.19 -9.95 -5.44
C ARG A 319 -8.53 -9.37 -5.87
N TRP A 320 -9.05 -8.38 -5.14
CA TRP A 320 -10.30 -7.72 -5.48
C TRP A 320 -10.19 -6.94 -6.80
N GLU A 321 -9.09 -6.22 -7.03
CA GLU A 321 -8.88 -5.52 -8.31
C GLU A 321 -8.76 -6.49 -9.49
N GLN A 322 -8.13 -7.64 -9.27
CA GLN A 322 -7.97 -8.68 -10.29
C GLN A 322 -9.27 -9.40 -10.60
N GLY A 323 -10.05 -9.77 -9.58
CA GLY A 323 -11.37 -10.39 -9.75
C GLY A 323 -12.32 -9.49 -10.54
N ARG A 324 -12.26 -8.17 -10.33
CA ARG A 324 -13.03 -7.20 -11.14
C ARG A 324 -12.59 -7.10 -12.59
N GLY A 325 -11.34 -7.47 -12.88
CA GLY A 325 -10.81 -7.59 -14.23
C GLY A 325 -11.14 -8.91 -14.92
N GLY A 326 -11.88 -9.82 -14.27
CA GLY A 326 -12.19 -11.14 -14.81
C GLY A 326 -11.10 -12.18 -14.60
N TRP A 327 -10.09 -11.91 -13.76
CA TRP A 327 -9.05 -12.88 -13.47
C TRP A 327 -9.61 -14.08 -12.71
N VAL A 328 -9.22 -15.29 -13.13
CA VAL A 328 -9.56 -16.56 -12.50
C VAL A 328 -8.27 -17.29 -12.15
N GLY A 329 -8.16 -17.76 -10.91
CA GLY A 329 -6.98 -18.47 -10.43
C GLY A 329 -6.91 -19.93 -10.90
N GLY A 330 -5.76 -20.56 -10.68
CA GLY A 330 -5.51 -21.95 -11.03
C GLY A 330 -4.53 -22.11 -12.19
N GLU A 331 -4.38 -23.33 -12.66
CA GLU A 331 -3.59 -23.66 -13.83
C GLU A 331 -4.55 -23.96 -14.99
N VAL A 332 -4.35 -23.29 -16.13
CA VAL A 332 -5.24 -23.44 -17.29
C VAL A 332 -4.42 -23.88 -18.50
N LYS A 333 -4.92 -24.90 -19.19
CA LYS A 333 -4.40 -25.31 -20.49
C LYS A 333 -5.04 -24.43 -21.57
N VAL A 334 -4.19 -23.70 -22.29
CA VAL A 334 -4.56 -22.94 -23.47
C VAL A 334 -4.39 -23.84 -24.68
N GLU A 335 -5.51 -24.37 -25.17
CA GLU A 335 -5.58 -25.21 -26.37
C GLU A 335 -6.44 -24.52 -27.44
N ARG A 336 -5.84 -24.12 -28.56
CA ARG A 336 -6.54 -23.39 -29.64
C ARG A 336 -5.98 -23.77 -31.01
N SER A 337 -6.79 -23.63 -32.05
CA SER A 337 -6.37 -23.74 -33.45
C SER A 337 -6.56 -22.39 -34.11
N GLU A 338 -5.51 -21.87 -34.72
CA GLU A 338 -5.48 -20.56 -35.38
C GLU A 338 -5.19 -20.75 -36.87
N GLU A 339 -6.08 -20.25 -37.72
CA GLU A 339 -5.93 -20.31 -39.17
C GLU A 339 -5.38 -19.01 -39.72
N TYR A 340 -4.36 -19.10 -40.57
CA TYR A 340 -3.76 -17.95 -41.22
C TYR A 340 -4.55 -17.55 -42.47
N GLY A 341 -5.17 -16.37 -42.43
CA GLY A 341 -5.97 -15.82 -43.53
C GLY A 341 -5.20 -14.97 -44.56
N GLY A 342 -3.88 -14.81 -44.43
CA GLY A 342 -3.08 -14.00 -45.34
C GLY A 342 -2.74 -14.71 -46.65
N VAL A 343 -2.38 -13.93 -47.68
CA VAL A 343 -2.08 -14.43 -49.03
C VAL A 343 -0.64 -14.94 -49.14
N SER A 344 0.31 -14.27 -48.49
CA SER A 344 1.73 -14.64 -48.46
C SER A 344 2.00 -15.66 -47.35
N PRO A 345 2.96 -16.59 -47.50
CA PRO A 345 3.34 -17.48 -46.40
C PRO A 345 3.76 -16.67 -45.16
N TRP A 346 3.20 -17.02 -43.99
CA TRP A 346 3.70 -16.52 -42.71
C TRP A 346 5.01 -17.24 -42.36
N LYS A 347 5.86 -16.56 -41.57
CA LYS A 347 7.15 -17.08 -41.09
C LYS A 347 7.13 -17.35 -39.60
N LYS A 348 6.48 -16.49 -38.81
CA LYS A 348 6.41 -16.64 -37.35
C LYS A 348 4.99 -16.43 -36.82
N PHE A 349 4.68 -17.16 -35.78
CA PHE A 349 3.43 -17.05 -35.03
C PHE A 349 3.75 -16.91 -33.55
N GLY A 350 3.05 -16.00 -32.88
CA GLY A 350 3.10 -15.82 -31.43
C GLY A 350 1.70 -15.78 -30.82
N CYS A 351 1.53 -16.43 -29.67
CA CYS A 351 0.33 -16.35 -28.83
C CYS A 351 0.70 -15.70 -27.50
N TYR A 352 -0.10 -14.74 -27.09
CA TYR A 352 0.15 -13.88 -25.93
C TYR A 352 -1.05 -13.87 -25.00
N VAL A 353 -0.78 -13.84 -23.70
CA VAL A 353 -1.79 -13.67 -22.64
C VAL A 353 -1.59 -12.30 -22.00
N LEU A 354 -2.70 -11.63 -21.66
CA LEU A 354 -2.66 -10.39 -20.90
C LEU A 354 -2.20 -10.71 -19.47
N VAL A 355 -1.14 -10.04 -19.02
CA VAL A 355 -0.65 -10.13 -17.66
C VAL A 355 -0.87 -8.78 -16.97
N GLU A 356 -1.52 -8.84 -15.83
CA GLU A 356 -1.62 -7.72 -14.91
C GLU A 356 -0.65 -7.93 -13.75
N ARG A 357 0.33 -7.04 -13.67
CA ARG A 357 1.48 -7.15 -12.78
C ARG A 357 1.37 -6.11 -11.67
N PHE A 358 1.27 -6.56 -10.42
CA PHE A 358 1.51 -5.68 -9.28
C PHE A 358 3.01 -5.61 -8.99
N VAL A 359 3.55 -4.39 -8.92
CA VAL A 359 4.93 -4.14 -8.50
C VAL A 359 4.90 -3.37 -7.19
N VAL A 360 5.44 -3.98 -6.13
CA VAL A 360 5.61 -3.37 -4.81
C VAL A 360 7.05 -2.86 -4.72
N ARG A 361 7.23 -1.54 -4.77
CA ARG A 361 8.54 -0.87 -4.72
C ARG A 361 8.76 -0.21 -3.36
N ARG A 362 10.01 -0.24 -2.91
CA ARG A 362 10.48 0.56 -1.78
C ARG A 362 10.58 2.04 -2.22
N MET A 363 10.70 2.95 -1.26
CA MET A 363 10.78 4.38 -1.55
C MET A 363 12.07 4.79 -2.28
N ASP A 364 13.11 3.96 -2.24
CA ASP A 364 14.34 4.12 -3.04
C ASP A 364 14.19 3.67 -4.52
N GLY A 365 13.01 3.18 -4.90
CA GLY A 365 12.70 2.70 -6.26
C GLY A 365 13.00 1.21 -6.49
N SER A 366 13.67 0.53 -5.56
CA SER A 366 13.96 -0.89 -5.68
C SER A 366 12.70 -1.76 -5.54
N SER A 367 12.60 -2.83 -6.32
CA SER A 367 11.48 -3.77 -6.24
C SER A 367 11.60 -4.65 -5.00
N ALA A 368 10.55 -4.70 -4.18
CA ALA A 368 10.44 -5.62 -3.06
C ALA A 368 9.77 -6.93 -3.48
N LEU A 369 8.65 -6.85 -4.21
CA LEU A 369 7.88 -7.99 -4.66
C LEU A 369 7.14 -7.65 -5.96
N ILE A 370 7.10 -8.60 -6.88
CA ILE A 370 6.27 -8.56 -8.08
C ILE A 370 5.29 -9.73 -8.01
N VAL A 371 4.02 -9.47 -8.31
CA VAL A 371 2.98 -10.50 -8.42
C VAL A 371 2.28 -10.35 -9.77
N ASP A 372 2.34 -11.40 -10.59
CA ASP A 372 1.74 -11.46 -11.91
C ASP A 372 0.42 -12.22 -11.88
N PHE A 373 -0.60 -11.63 -12.48
CA PHE A 373 -1.93 -12.21 -12.67
C PHE A 373 -2.16 -12.40 -14.18
N LYS A 374 -2.10 -13.64 -14.65
CA LYS A 374 -2.26 -13.98 -16.07
C LYS A 374 -3.75 -14.20 -16.38
N HIS A 375 -4.30 -13.38 -17.25
CA HIS A 375 -5.71 -13.42 -17.67
C HIS A 375 -5.87 -14.40 -18.84
N THR A 376 -5.94 -15.69 -18.54
CA THR A 376 -5.94 -16.78 -19.55
C THR A 376 -7.13 -16.75 -20.52
N GLY A 377 -8.21 -16.03 -20.19
CA GLY A 377 -9.32 -15.74 -21.12
C GLY A 377 -9.04 -14.61 -22.12
N THR A 378 -8.01 -13.80 -21.89
CA THR A 378 -7.66 -12.62 -22.69
C THR A 378 -6.38 -12.91 -23.46
N ILE A 379 -6.55 -13.38 -24.70
CA ILE A 379 -5.48 -13.85 -25.57
C ILE A 379 -5.40 -12.97 -26.82
N GLN A 380 -4.19 -12.71 -27.30
CA GLN A 380 -3.93 -12.15 -28.63
C GLN A 380 -2.93 -13.01 -29.39
N THR A 381 -3.10 -13.05 -30.71
CA THR A 381 -2.20 -13.77 -31.62
C THR A 381 -1.59 -12.80 -32.62
N LYS A 382 -0.36 -13.09 -33.04
CA LYS A 382 0.38 -12.29 -34.03
C LYS A 382 1.02 -13.21 -35.06
N TRP A 383 0.87 -12.83 -36.33
CA TRP A 383 1.51 -13.47 -37.47
C TRP A 383 2.53 -12.49 -38.07
N GLU A 384 3.72 -12.97 -38.40
CA GLU A 384 4.77 -12.23 -39.14
C GLU A 384 5.22 -13.00 -40.38
#